data_AF-A0A3G6MI18-F1
#
_entry.id   AF-A0A3G6MI18-F1
#
_cell.length_a   1.000
_cell.length_b   1.000
_cell.length_c   1.000
_cell.angle_alpha   90.00
_cell.angle_beta   90.00
_cell.angle_gamma   90.00
#
_symmetry.space_group_name_H-M   'P 1'
#
loop_
_entity.id
_entity.type
_entity.pdbx_description
1 polymer ?
#
loop_
_entity_poly.entity_id
_entity_poly.type
_entity_poly.pdbx_seq_one_letter_code
_entity_poly.pdbx_strand_id
1 'polypeptide(L)'
;MPTLTQEARSNSLMSMLLKQVYDSVTNGGDPDSIGPNDFIAFDPIGLTLTEDTFDYALNGLFGNAPAPKPLLDGTGKPILDANGNPKTNLEEFQNAMKDSKFRKYLQMEQFSAMVDAIPSQLPPLTPNGNGRQITIFNDSSKRVSKVYEDLMQWSVVVDTPMDPKVEKNLEKLRDKLFKIKVIKNPDFDENAPVDDLNKPELHQTFVAPMYSKYIEYQMKYYDIVDTNNSIRIDADNGDPDAMATLSIDGKNMKKREDAALKAWQSLGYKEAVERIQNYLSEIEEKHMLVIKKRLQSEFRNSQRTRVIDYINYSPSIPISANALKESKNWPTISMYEGSAHSDYSKSIHNWSAGAGFSMGLFSIGARNSGNTTRTSMNTDFSNLKISFKLGKVRVERGWFSEEFVESKYWKLHETSPQSLNGDIISDGKGKGLMPMIVTELIIARDVMLDFSENSTAYKAASTKISSGAAVGIGPFVFGGSHNYENQNSQTDAKWSGKKLQSNGIYIIGYKCHVVPKSPNPNPDIKVWTDGKS
;
A
#
# COMPACT_ATOMS: atom_id res chain seq x y z
N MET A 1 0.51 21.87 33.86
CA MET A 1 0.68 21.25 32.52
C MET A 1 2.10 21.57 32.07
N PRO A 2 2.92 20.57 31.72
CA PRO A 2 4.22 20.87 31.12
C PRO A 2 3.97 21.57 29.78
N THR A 3 4.64 22.70 29.55
CA THR A 3 4.62 23.42 28.28
C THR A 3 5.26 22.55 27.19
N LEU A 4 4.87 22.72 25.92
CA LEU A 4 5.46 22.03 24.75
C LEU A 4 7.00 22.03 24.72
N THR A 5 7.64 22.98 25.40
CA THR A 5 9.09 23.07 25.60
C THR A 5 9.71 22.02 26.54
N GLN A 6 8.94 21.41 27.45
CA GLN A 6 9.40 20.26 28.25
C GLN A 6 9.25 18.94 27.47
N GLU A 7 8.23 18.79 26.64
CA GLU A 7 8.10 17.64 25.71
C GLU A 7 9.29 17.57 24.74
N ALA A 8 9.78 18.72 24.27
CA ALA A 8 10.92 18.79 23.34
C ALA A 8 12.22 18.15 23.86
N ARG A 9 12.46 18.11 25.19
CA ARG A 9 13.65 17.47 25.78
C ARG A 9 13.51 15.96 25.91
N SER A 10 12.30 15.43 26.12
CA SER A 10 11.97 14.00 26.09
C SER A 10 11.75 13.45 24.67
N ASN A 11 11.69 14.34 23.66
CA ASN A 11 11.39 14.03 22.26
C ASN A 11 12.62 13.76 21.37
N SER A 12 13.85 13.73 21.90
CA SER A 12 15.08 13.53 21.12
C SER A 12 15.15 12.14 20.47
N LEU A 13 14.76 11.08 21.19
CA LEU A 13 14.87 9.71 20.70
C LEU A 13 13.85 9.38 19.60
N MET A 14 12.61 9.87 19.71
CA MET A 14 11.57 9.62 18.70
C MET A 14 11.82 10.42 17.42
N SER A 15 12.30 11.64 17.60
CA SER A 15 12.88 12.48 16.56
C SER A 15 14.02 11.77 15.82
N MET A 16 14.92 11.11 16.57
CA MET A 16 15.96 10.27 16.01
C MET A 16 15.41 9.02 15.32
N LEU A 17 14.35 8.39 15.85
CA LEU A 17 13.69 7.26 15.19
C LEU A 17 13.16 7.66 13.81
N LEU A 18 12.34 8.70 13.75
CA LEU A 18 11.77 9.17 12.49
C LEU A 18 12.86 9.58 11.51
N LYS A 19 13.88 10.31 11.98
CA LYS A 19 15.03 10.67 11.16
C LYS A 19 15.82 9.44 10.69
N GLN A 20 16.15 8.49 11.56
CA GLN A 20 16.93 7.31 11.17
C GLN A 20 16.16 6.43 10.18
N VAL A 21 14.85 6.26 10.39
CA VAL A 21 14.00 5.57 9.41
C VAL A 21 14.00 6.34 8.10
N TYR A 22 13.80 7.66 8.15
CA TYR A 22 13.87 8.52 6.97
C TYR A 22 15.21 8.37 6.25
N ASP A 23 16.33 8.57 6.94
CA ASP A 23 17.68 8.46 6.40
C ASP A 23 17.94 7.09 5.76
N SER A 24 17.40 6.02 6.36
CA SER A 24 17.51 4.65 5.84
C SER A 24 16.64 4.40 4.60
N VAL A 25 15.50 5.07 4.46
CA VAL A 25 14.63 4.96 3.28
C VAL A 25 14.94 5.99 2.20
N THR A 26 15.65 7.08 2.52
CA THR A 26 16.00 8.18 1.62
C THR A 26 17.51 8.42 1.57
N ASN A 27 18.29 7.51 0.96
CA ASN A 27 19.74 7.66 0.67
C ASN A 27 20.55 8.59 1.62
N GLY A 28 20.50 8.37 2.94
CA GLY A 28 21.23 9.19 3.92
C GLY A 28 20.52 10.45 4.44
N GLY A 29 19.21 10.56 4.24
CA GLY A 29 18.37 11.62 4.81
C GLY A 29 18.14 12.83 3.91
N ASP A 30 18.49 12.71 2.62
CA ASP A 30 18.32 13.77 1.64
C ASP A 30 16.91 13.74 1.03
N PRO A 31 16.04 14.74 1.32
CA PRO A 31 14.72 14.82 0.70
C PRO A 31 14.77 15.02 -0.81
N ASP A 32 15.86 15.56 -1.33
CA ASP A 32 16.02 15.78 -2.77
C ASP A 32 16.23 14.43 -3.50
N SER A 33 16.65 13.38 -2.78
CA SER A 33 16.86 12.02 -3.35
C SER A 33 15.57 11.32 -3.78
N ILE A 34 14.41 11.70 -3.23
CA ILE A 34 13.09 11.20 -3.63
C ILE A 34 12.38 12.16 -4.59
N GLY A 35 12.87 13.40 -4.73
CA GLY A 35 12.32 14.41 -5.63
C GLY A 35 11.09 15.16 -5.10
N PRO A 36 10.61 16.17 -5.83
CA PRO A 36 9.55 17.08 -5.37
C PRO A 36 8.14 16.49 -5.53
N ASN A 37 8.02 15.33 -6.18
CA ASN A 37 6.74 14.66 -6.41
C ASN A 37 6.53 13.45 -5.48
N ASP A 38 7.53 13.07 -4.70
CA ASP A 38 7.39 12.03 -3.70
C ASP A 38 7.60 12.60 -2.30
N PHE A 39 7.00 11.95 -1.30
CA PHE A 39 7.25 12.24 0.10
C PHE A 39 6.98 11.03 0.99
N ILE A 40 7.48 11.11 2.22
CA ILE A 40 7.28 10.09 3.25
C ILE A 40 6.21 10.57 4.24
N ALA A 41 5.23 9.71 4.48
CA ALA A 41 4.16 9.93 5.45
C ALA A 41 4.23 8.84 6.54
N PHE A 42 4.58 9.21 7.77
CA PHE A 42 4.66 8.26 8.88
C PHE A 42 3.28 7.94 9.46
N ASP A 43 3.06 6.67 9.79
CA ASP A 43 1.81 6.26 10.44
C ASP A 43 1.89 6.59 11.95
N PRO A 44 0.90 7.32 12.52
CA PRO A 44 0.84 7.57 13.96
C PRO A 44 0.75 6.30 14.80
N ILE A 45 0.08 5.26 14.30
CA ILE A 45 -0.03 3.97 14.96
C ILE A 45 0.17 2.92 13.90
N GLY A 46 1.31 2.24 13.96
CA GLY A 46 1.65 1.28 12.94
C GLY A 46 0.61 0.15 12.87
N LEU A 47 0.14 -0.10 11.65
CA LEU A 47 -0.77 -1.21 11.38
C LEU A 47 -0.01 -2.52 11.46
N THR A 48 -0.50 -3.45 12.27
CA THR A 48 0.13 -4.76 12.45
C THR A 48 -0.20 -5.70 11.29
N LEU A 49 0.82 -6.32 10.73
CA LEU A 49 0.71 -7.37 9.73
C LEU A 49 1.18 -8.71 10.30
N THR A 50 0.78 -9.78 9.64
CA THR A 50 1.25 -11.15 9.88
C THR A 50 2.15 -11.61 8.73
N GLU A 51 3.02 -12.60 8.96
CA GLU A 51 3.92 -13.12 7.90
C GLU A 51 3.16 -13.61 6.65
N ASP A 52 1.92 -14.08 6.82
CA ASP A 52 1.04 -14.57 5.77
C ASP A 52 0.18 -13.48 5.11
N THR A 53 0.28 -12.21 5.52
CA THR A 53 -0.58 -11.13 4.98
C THR A 53 -0.54 -11.03 3.46
N PHE A 54 0.60 -11.34 2.83
CA PHE A 54 0.78 -11.26 1.37
C PHE A 54 0.62 -12.61 0.65
N ASP A 55 0.23 -13.67 1.36
CA ASP A 55 0.16 -15.02 0.80
C ASP A 55 -0.89 -15.16 -0.32
N TYR A 56 -1.89 -14.28 -0.35
CA TYR A 56 -2.87 -14.22 -1.44
C TYR A 56 -2.23 -13.89 -2.79
N ALA A 57 -1.17 -13.07 -2.80
CA ALA A 57 -0.48 -12.66 -4.01
C ALA A 57 0.48 -13.75 -4.54
N LEU A 58 0.93 -14.67 -3.68
CA LEU A 58 1.74 -15.84 -4.08
C LEU A 58 0.89 -17.02 -4.56
N ASN A 59 -0.15 -17.33 -3.78
CA ASN A 59 -0.86 -18.60 -3.90
C ASN A 59 -2.17 -18.48 -4.69
N GLY A 60 -2.52 -17.27 -5.13
CA GLY A 60 -3.84 -16.96 -5.68
C GLY A 60 -4.97 -17.14 -4.68
N LEU A 61 -6.19 -16.91 -5.17
CA LEU A 61 -7.45 -16.98 -4.42
C LEU A 61 -8.20 -18.27 -4.79
N PHE A 62 -7.75 -19.45 -4.35
CA PHE A 62 -8.47 -20.70 -4.64
C PHE A 62 -9.38 -21.11 -3.48
N GLY A 63 -10.69 -21.11 -3.72
CA GLY A 63 -11.78 -21.46 -2.79
C GLY A 63 -12.87 -20.38 -2.76
N ASN A 64 -14.13 -20.72 -2.42
CA ASN A 64 -15.20 -19.72 -2.28
C ASN A 64 -14.95 -18.79 -1.09
N ALA A 65 -15.73 -17.70 -0.94
CA ALA A 65 -15.92 -16.92 0.29
C ALA A 65 -17.17 -17.45 1.04
N PRO A 66 -17.23 -17.51 2.39
CA PRO A 66 -18.39 -18.04 3.06
C PRO A 66 -19.32 -16.84 3.25
N ALA A 67 -20.35 -16.73 2.41
CA ALA A 67 -21.37 -15.72 2.63
C ALA A 67 -21.95 -15.91 4.05
N PRO A 68 -21.94 -14.91 4.94
CA PRO A 68 -22.65 -15.00 6.21
C PRO A 68 -24.11 -15.35 5.93
N LYS A 69 -24.50 -16.57 6.30
CA LYS A 69 -25.87 -17.03 6.03
C LYS A 69 -26.84 -16.25 6.91
N PRO A 70 -27.96 -15.78 6.35
CA PRO A 70 -29.02 -15.19 7.15
C PRO A 70 -29.53 -16.24 8.13
N LEU A 71 -29.74 -15.84 9.38
CA LEU A 71 -30.46 -16.65 10.35
C LEU A 71 -31.89 -16.80 9.83
N LEU A 72 -32.35 -18.04 9.74
CA LEU A 72 -33.69 -18.35 9.25
C LEU A 72 -34.64 -18.57 10.43
N ASP A 73 -35.88 -18.13 10.30
CA ASP A 73 -36.95 -18.50 11.22
C ASP A 73 -37.38 -19.96 11.02
N GLY A 74 -38.31 -20.45 11.87
CA GLY A 74 -38.83 -21.81 11.77
C GLY A 74 -39.57 -22.14 10.47
N THR A 75 -39.74 -21.18 9.57
CA THR A 75 -40.35 -21.34 8.24
C THR A 75 -39.34 -21.19 7.09
N GLY A 76 -38.07 -20.97 7.40
CA GLY A 76 -36.99 -20.82 6.41
C GLY A 76 -36.82 -19.41 5.85
N LYS A 77 -37.41 -18.37 6.46
CA LYS A 77 -37.26 -16.97 6.01
C LYS A 77 -36.18 -16.22 6.79
N PRO A 78 -35.44 -15.27 6.18
CA PRO A 78 -34.42 -14.47 6.87
C PRO A 78 -35.00 -13.65 8.03
N ILE A 79 -34.44 -13.81 9.21
CA ILE A 79 -34.73 -12.99 10.40
C ILE A 79 -34.09 -11.63 10.18
N LEU A 80 -34.87 -10.55 10.26
CA LEU A 80 -34.38 -9.18 10.04
C LEU A 80 -33.97 -8.49 11.35
N ASP A 81 -33.05 -7.52 11.25
CA ASP A 81 -32.68 -6.60 12.32
C ASP A 81 -33.64 -5.39 12.37
N ALA A 82 -33.41 -4.47 13.32
CA ALA A 82 -34.25 -3.30 13.52
C ALA A 82 -34.26 -2.32 12.33
N ASN A 83 -33.31 -2.45 11.40
CA ASN A 83 -33.16 -1.64 10.20
C ASN A 83 -33.64 -2.36 8.94
N GLY A 84 -34.19 -3.57 9.08
CA GLY A 84 -34.71 -4.37 7.96
C GLY A 84 -33.66 -5.20 7.23
N ASN A 85 -32.43 -5.29 7.74
CA ASN A 85 -31.37 -6.12 7.15
C ASN A 85 -31.37 -7.53 7.74
N PRO A 86 -31.07 -8.59 6.97
CA PRO A 86 -30.97 -9.95 7.50
C PRO A 86 -29.93 -10.06 8.62
N LYS A 87 -30.33 -10.57 9.79
CA LYS A 87 -29.40 -10.96 10.86
C LYS A 87 -28.60 -12.18 10.39
N THR A 88 -27.28 -12.10 10.50
CA THR A 88 -26.36 -13.13 10.01
C THR A 88 -25.79 -13.99 11.15
N ASN A 89 -25.46 -15.25 10.85
CA ASN A 89 -24.79 -16.13 11.79
C ASN A 89 -23.28 -15.80 11.89
N LEU A 90 -22.93 -14.83 12.74
CA LEU A 90 -21.53 -14.40 12.91
C LEU A 90 -20.61 -15.51 13.45
N GLU A 91 -21.10 -16.47 14.24
CA GLU A 91 -20.28 -17.50 14.86
C GLU A 91 -19.83 -18.57 13.84
N GLU A 92 -20.73 -18.98 12.95
CA GLU A 92 -20.42 -19.87 11.83
C GLU A 92 -19.53 -19.19 10.79
N PHE A 93 -19.74 -17.89 10.55
CA PHE A 93 -18.86 -17.05 9.72
C PHE A 93 -17.45 -16.93 10.32
N GLN A 94 -17.31 -16.68 11.62
CA GLN A 94 -16.01 -16.62 12.30
C GLN A 94 -15.27 -17.97 12.28
N ASN A 95 -15.99 -19.08 12.35
CA ASN A 95 -15.39 -20.42 12.22
C ASN A 95 -15.01 -20.74 10.77
N ALA A 96 -15.77 -20.29 9.77
CA ALA A 96 -15.38 -20.36 8.37
C ALA A 96 -14.15 -19.49 8.07
N MET A 97 -14.05 -18.27 8.63
CA MET A 97 -12.87 -17.41 8.51
C MET A 97 -11.56 -18.03 9.05
N LYS A 98 -11.64 -19.07 9.90
CA LYS A 98 -10.46 -19.82 10.36
C LYS A 98 -9.89 -20.77 9.28
N ASP A 99 -10.64 -21.09 8.24
CA ASP A 99 -10.13 -21.86 7.10
C ASP A 99 -9.21 -21.00 6.21
N SER A 100 -8.05 -21.56 5.87
CA SER A 100 -6.92 -20.94 5.16
C SER A 100 -7.27 -20.26 3.84
N LYS A 101 -8.37 -20.67 3.19
CA LYS A 101 -8.80 -20.14 1.88
C LYS A 101 -9.45 -18.76 2.00
N PHE A 102 -10.30 -18.57 3.02
CA PHE A 102 -11.02 -17.32 3.25
C PHE A 102 -10.14 -16.21 3.78
N ARG A 103 -9.16 -16.61 4.59
CA ARG A 103 -8.13 -15.70 5.09
C ARG A 103 -7.43 -14.94 3.96
N LYS A 104 -7.20 -15.58 2.81
CA LYS A 104 -6.55 -14.95 1.65
C LYS A 104 -7.41 -13.88 0.98
N TYR A 105 -8.72 -14.07 0.93
CA TYR A 105 -9.65 -13.03 0.43
C TYR A 105 -9.68 -11.83 1.35
N LEU A 106 -9.78 -12.08 2.66
CA LEU A 106 -9.77 -11.01 3.66
C LEU A 106 -8.42 -10.26 3.66
N GLN A 107 -7.30 -10.98 3.52
CA GLN A 107 -5.97 -10.38 3.38
C GLN A 107 -5.87 -9.48 2.14
N MET A 108 -6.38 -9.93 0.99
CA MET A 108 -6.40 -9.12 -0.23
C MET A 108 -7.29 -7.89 -0.08
N GLU A 109 -8.49 -8.05 0.48
CA GLU A 109 -9.44 -6.98 0.75
C GLU A 109 -8.82 -5.92 1.66
N GLN A 110 -8.24 -6.34 2.78
CA GLN A 110 -7.62 -5.46 3.78
C GLN A 110 -6.40 -4.73 3.23
N PHE A 111 -5.50 -5.45 2.54
CA PHE A 111 -4.36 -4.82 1.89
C PHE A 111 -4.80 -3.78 0.86
N SER A 112 -5.80 -4.14 0.04
CA SER A 112 -6.32 -3.24 -0.99
C SER A 112 -6.94 -2.00 -0.35
N ALA A 113 -7.80 -2.14 0.66
CA ALA A 113 -8.41 -1.01 1.36
C ALA A 113 -7.36 -0.08 2.01
N MET A 114 -6.29 -0.65 2.58
CA MET A 114 -5.21 0.10 3.21
C MET A 114 -4.45 0.96 2.21
N VAL A 115 -4.10 0.41 1.04
CA VAL A 115 -3.35 1.15 0.02
C VAL A 115 -4.24 2.01 -0.86
N ASP A 116 -5.55 1.81 -0.84
CA ASP A 116 -6.53 2.62 -1.59
C ASP A 116 -6.81 3.97 -0.91
N ALA A 117 -6.36 4.16 0.34
CA ALA A 117 -6.47 5.41 1.06
C ALA A 117 -5.65 6.55 0.42
N ILE A 118 -6.24 7.75 0.39
CA ILE A 118 -5.61 8.97 -0.11
C ILE A 118 -5.15 9.82 1.08
N PRO A 119 -3.85 10.15 1.21
CA PRO A 119 -3.40 11.04 2.26
C PRO A 119 -4.03 12.44 2.14
N SER A 120 -4.35 13.04 3.27
CA SER A 120 -5.10 14.31 3.36
C SER A 120 -4.25 15.58 3.25
N GLN A 121 -2.93 15.47 3.37
CA GLN A 121 -2.03 16.62 3.44
C GLN A 121 -0.79 16.42 2.60
N LEU A 122 -0.51 17.40 1.75
CA LEU A 122 0.73 17.48 1.00
C LEU A 122 1.77 18.25 1.83
N PRO A 123 2.90 17.65 2.24
CA PRO A 123 3.94 18.41 2.91
C PRO A 123 4.55 19.48 1.99
N PRO A 124 4.97 20.62 2.57
CA PRO A 124 5.62 21.69 1.81
C PRO A 124 6.94 21.22 1.21
N LEU A 125 7.36 21.90 0.14
CA LEU A 125 8.69 21.70 -0.44
C LEU A 125 9.78 22.06 0.58
N THR A 126 10.96 21.46 0.41
CA THR A 126 12.18 21.92 1.08
C THR A 126 12.52 23.35 0.65
N PRO A 127 13.33 24.10 1.42
CA PRO A 127 13.75 25.45 1.03
C PRO A 127 14.39 25.53 -0.36
N ASN A 128 15.04 24.45 -0.81
CA ASN A 128 15.67 24.35 -2.12
C ASN A 128 14.71 23.94 -3.24
N GLY A 129 13.48 23.51 -2.91
CA GLY A 129 12.44 23.14 -3.88
C GLY A 129 12.59 21.78 -4.54
N ASN A 130 13.67 21.06 -4.27
CA ASN A 130 14.04 19.79 -4.92
C ASN A 130 13.41 18.55 -4.26
N GLY A 131 12.87 18.69 -3.05
CA GLY A 131 12.27 17.61 -2.29
C GLY A 131 11.10 18.11 -1.44
N ARG A 132 10.48 17.19 -0.69
CA ARG A 132 9.39 17.52 0.25
C ARG A 132 9.76 17.20 1.68
N GLN A 133 9.19 17.98 2.59
CA GLN A 133 9.24 17.65 4.01
C GLN A 133 8.46 16.35 4.28
N ILE A 134 8.72 15.75 5.43
CA ILE A 134 8.00 14.58 5.93
C ILE A 134 6.64 15.02 6.48
N THR A 135 5.65 14.13 6.45
CA THR A 135 4.36 14.34 7.11
C THR A 135 3.91 13.13 7.94
N ILE A 136 2.79 13.29 8.65
CA ILE A 136 2.06 12.19 9.27
C ILE A 136 0.93 11.76 8.33
N PHE A 137 0.79 10.46 8.12
CA PHE A 137 -0.28 9.90 7.33
C PHE A 137 -1.61 10.11 8.05
N ASN A 138 -2.54 10.76 7.34
CA ASN A 138 -3.91 10.97 7.77
C ASN A 138 -4.82 10.68 6.58
N ASP A 139 -5.73 9.71 6.72
CA ASP A 139 -6.68 9.34 5.66
C ASP A 139 -7.66 10.49 5.38
N SER A 140 -7.76 10.89 4.11
CA SER A 140 -8.73 11.88 3.64
C SER A 140 -10.18 11.36 3.59
N SER A 141 -10.39 10.08 3.89
CA SER A 141 -11.63 9.32 3.67
C SER A 141 -12.01 9.14 2.19
N LYS A 142 -11.14 9.57 1.27
CA LYS A 142 -11.27 9.32 -0.17
C LYS A 142 -10.49 8.07 -0.57
N ARG A 143 -10.87 7.48 -1.70
CA ARG A 143 -10.31 6.24 -2.21
C ARG A 143 -9.86 6.39 -3.66
N VAL A 144 -8.65 5.91 -3.98
CA VAL A 144 -8.08 5.98 -5.34
C VAL A 144 -8.99 5.27 -6.33
N SER A 145 -9.47 4.09 -5.98
CA SER A 145 -10.37 3.25 -6.77
C SER A 145 -11.65 3.99 -7.17
N LYS A 146 -12.30 4.66 -6.21
CA LYS A 146 -13.56 5.38 -6.44
C LYS A 146 -13.36 6.60 -7.34
N VAL A 147 -12.27 7.35 -7.12
CA VAL A 147 -11.96 8.50 -7.98
C VAL A 147 -11.63 8.06 -9.40
N TYR A 148 -10.91 6.94 -9.55
CA TYR A 148 -10.57 6.40 -10.87
C TYR A 148 -11.79 5.80 -11.59
N GLU A 149 -12.71 5.15 -10.87
CA GLU A 149 -14.00 4.70 -11.41
C GLU A 149 -14.78 5.86 -12.04
N ASP A 150 -14.97 6.93 -11.26
CA ASP A 150 -15.71 8.12 -11.70
C ASP A 150 -15.01 8.77 -12.90
N LEU A 151 -13.68 8.87 -12.88
CA LEU A 151 -12.88 9.37 -13.98
C LEU A 151 -13.06 8.52 -15.25
N MET A 152 -13.01 7.20 -15.14
CA MET A 152 -13.23 6.28 -16.25
C MET A 152 -14.64 6.44 -16.83
N GLN A 153 -15.66 6.62 -15.99
CA GLN A 153 -17.04 6.79 -16.43
C GLN A 153 -17.27 8.13 -17.16
N TRP A 154 -16.69 9.21 -16.65
CA TRP A 154 -17.02 10.58 -17.06
C TRP A 154 -15.97 11.25 -17.94
N SER A 155 -14.84 10.62 -18.21
CA SER A 155 -13.83 11.15 -19.12
C SER A 155 -14.32 11.17 -20.57
N VAL A 156 -13.94 12.20 -21.32
CA VAL A 156 -13.93 12.23 -22.78
C VAL A 156 -12.51 12.31 -23.26
N VAL A 157 -12.24 11.76 -24.44
CA VAL A 157 -10.89 11.67 -25.01
C VAL A 157 -10.82 12.32 -26.37
N VAL A 158 -9.62 12.62 -26.85
CA VAL A 158 -9.43 13.13 -28.22
C VAL A 158 -10.05 12.18 -29.24
N ASP A 159 -10.77 12.75 -30.21
CA ASP A 159 -11.38 12.00 -31.29
C ASP A 159 -10.35 11.70 -32.40
N THR A 160 -10.01 10.43 -32.56
CA THR A 160 -9.14 9.96 -33.65
C THR A 160 -9.81 8.78 -34.35
N PRO A 161 -10.16 8.87 -35.65
CA PRO A 161 -10.90 7.83 -36.37
C PRO A 161 -10.11 6.53 -36.51
N MET A 162 -10.68 5.38 -36.13
CA MET A 162 -10.01 4.06 -36.10
C MET A 162 -10.68 3.03 -37.03
N ASP A 163 -9.87 2.20 -37.69
CA ASP A 163 -10.34 1.08 -38.54
C ASP A 163 -10.85 -0.10 -37.66
N PRO A 164 -12.09 -0.59 -37.86
CA PRO A 164 -12.67 -1.74 -37.14
C PRO A 164 -11.82 -3.03 -37.17
N LYS A 165 -11.02 -3.24 -38.22
CA LYS A 165 -10.13 -4.41 -38.33
C LYS A 165 -9.00 -4.37 -37.31
N VAL A 166 -8.54 -3.17 -36.96
CA VAL A 166 -7.47 -2.94 -35.98
C VAL A 166 -7.99 -3.20 -34.57
N GLU A 167 -9.22 -2.77 -34.27
CA GLU A 167 -9.88 -2.99 -32.97
C GLU A 167 -9.97 -4.49 -32.61
N LYS A 168 -10.42 -5.32 -33.56
CA LYS A 168 -10.50 -6.78 -33.38
C LYS A 168 -9.14 -7.46 -33.21
N ASN A 169 -8.08 -6.90 -33.78
CA ASN A 169 -6.72 -7.43 -33.61
C ASN A 169 -6.16 -7.09 -32.22
N LEU A 170 -6.46 -5.90 -31.69
CA LEU A 170 -6.02 -5.48 -30.36
C LEU A 170 -6.59 -6.36 -29.26
N GLU A 171 -7.88 -6.69 -29.31
CA GLU A 171 -8.51 -7.59 -28.34
C GLU A 171 -7.80 -8.95 -28.28
N LYS A 172 -7.51 -9.56 -29.44
CA LYS A 172 -6.79 -10.83 -29.53
C LYS A 172 -5.38 -10.79 -28.93
N LEU A 173 -4.70 -9.65 -29.01
CA LEU A 173 -3.37 -9.46 -28.46
C LEU A 173 -3.42 -9.22 -26.95
N ARG A 174 -4.42 -8.47 -26.47
CA ARG A 174 -4.69 -8.27 -25.03
C ARG A 174 -4.98 -9.60 -24.33
N ASP A 175 -5.74 -10.50 -24.97
CA ASP A 175 -6.01 -11.85 -24.47
C ASP A 175 -4.76 -12.72 -24.24
N LYS A 176 -3.64 -12.38 -24.88
CA LYS A 176 -2.35 -13.07 -24.67
C LYS A 176 -1.60 -12.56 -23.43
N LEU A 177 -1.96 -11.38 -22.94
CA LEU A 177 -1.40 -10.78 -21.72
C LEU A 177 -2.31 -11.03 -20.52
N PHE A 178 -3.62 -10.86 -20.70
CA PHE A 178 -4.64 -11.03 -19.68
C PHE A 178 -5.83 -11.76 -20.27
N LYS A 179 -6.30 -12.83 -19.62
CA LYS A 179 -7.51 -13.56 -20.03
C LYS A 179 -8.65 -13.21 -19.11
N ILE A 180 -9.72 -12.66 -19.66
CA ILE A 180 -10.99 -12.60 -18.97
C ILE A 180 -11.63 -13.98 -19.09
N LYS A 181 -11.84 -14.66 -17.97
CA LYS A 181 -12.66 -15.87 -17.95
C LYS A 181 -13.99 -15.54 -17.32
N VAL A 182 -15.04 -15.89 -18.05
CA VAL A 182 -16.37 -16.03 -17.50
C VAL A 182 -16.38 -17.33 -16.72
N ILE A 183 -16.51 -17.23 -15.41
CA ILE A 183 -16.66 -18.39 -14.54
C ILE A 183 -18.09 -18.40 -14.04
N LYS A 184 -18.68 -19.59 -13.96
CA LYS A 184 -20.00 -19.76 -13.35
C LYS A 184 -19.91 -19.22 -11.94
N ASN A 185 -20.79 -18.30 -11.57
CA ASN A 185 -20.79 -17.74 -10.23
C ASN A 185 -21.16 -18.87 -9.26
N PRO A 186 -20.25 -19.34 -8.40
CA PRO A 186 -20.54 -20.41 -7.45
C PRO A 186 -21.57 -19.98 -6.40
N ASP A 187 -21.81 -18.66 -6.27
CA ASP A 187 -22.72 -18.04 -5.31
C ASP A 187 -24.04 -17.61 -5.95
N PHE A 188 -24.32 -18.06 -7.19
CA PHE A 188 -25.60 -17.83 -7.87
C PHE A 188 -26.72 -18.62 -7.19
N ASP A 189 -27.71 -17.93 -6.66
CA ASP A 189 -28.95 -18.51 -6.17
C ASP A 189 -30.04 -18.41 -7.24
N GLU A 190 -30.43 -19.57 -7.78
CA GLU A 190 -31.51 -19.70 -8.78
C GLU A 190 -32.88 -19.21 -8.27
N ASN A 191 -33.05 -19.06 -6.95
CA ASN A 191 -34.30 -18.65 -6.32
C ASN A 191 -34.34 -17.15 -5.98
N ALA A 192 -33.23 -16.43 -6.15
CA ALA A 192 -33.15 -14.98 -5.94
C ALA A 192 -33.15 -14.23 -7.29
N PRO A 193 -33.62 -12.96 -7.33
CA PRO A 193 -33.56 -12.15 -8.54
C PRO A 193 -32.12 -12.05 -9.07
N VAL A 194 -31.94 -12.07 -10.39
CA VAL A 194 -30.65 -11.75 -11.01
C VAL A 194 -30.44 -10.24 -10.90
N ASP A 195 -29.44 -9.84 -10.11
CA ASP A 195 -29.08 -8.44 -9.91
C ASP A 195 -27.55 -8.28 -9.81
N ASP A 196 -27.08 -7.12 -9.35
CA ASP A 196 -25.65 -6.85 -9.24
C ASP A 196 -24.90 -7.74 -8.24
N LEU A 197 -25.64 -8.36 -7.31
CA LEU A 197 -25.13 -9.22 -6.25
C LEU A 197 -25.35 -10.71 -6.55
N ASN A 198 -26.36 -11.07 -7.37
CA ASN A 198 -26.69 -12.44 -7.74
C ASN A 198 -26.58 -12.68 -9.26
N LYS A 199 -25.36 -12.58 -9.81
CA LYS A 199 -25.09 -12.85 -11.23
C LYS A 199 -24.86 -14.33 -11.46
N PRO A 200 -25.36 -14.95 -12.54
CA PRO A 200 -25.05 -16.35 -12.86
C PRO A 200 -23.59 -16.58 -13.26
N GLU A 201 -22.87 -15.51 -13.62
CA GLU A 201 -21.50 -15.56 -14.12
C GLU A 201 -20.67 -14.39 -13.58
N LEU A 202 -19.40 -14.66 -13.25
CA LEU A 202 -18.41 -13.66 -12.83
C LEU A 202 -17.34 -13.50 -13.91
N HIS A 203 -16.92 -12.27 -14.16
CA HIS A 203 -15.85 -11.94 -15.09
C HIS A 203 -14.56 -11.75 -14.30
N GLN A 204 -13.63 -12.69 -14.40
CA GLN A 204 -12.36 -12.61 -13.69
C GLN A 204 -11.20 -12.45 -14.66
N THR A 205 -10.44 -11.37 -14.49
CA THR A 205 -9.16 -11.19 -15.18
C THR A 205 -8.10 -12.10 -14.56
N PHE A 206 -7.50 -12.95 -15.39
CA PHE A 206 -6.34 -13.76 -15.05
C PHE A 206 -5.14 -13.25 -15.85
N VAL A 207 -3.98 -13.14 -15.20
CA VAL A 207 -2.72 -12.97 -15.94
C VAL A 207 -2.56 -14.18 -16.85
N ALA A 208 -2.35 -13.95 -18.14
CA ALA A 208 -2.15 -15.04 -19.08
C ALA A 208 -0.85 -15.78 -18.76
N PRO A 209 -0.77 -17.10 -18.99
CA PRO A 209 0.43 -17.89 -18.66
C PRO A 209 1.74 -17.32 -19.24
N MET A 210 1.66 -16.71 -20.43
CA MET A 210 2.78 -16.06 -21.10
C MET A 210 3.29 -14.83 -20.33
N TYR A 211 2.39 -13.93 -19.91
CA TYR A 211 2.76 -12.71 -19.20
C TYR A 211 3.20 -12.99 -17.76
N SER A 212 2.60 -13.99 -17.11
CA SER A 212 3.06 -14.46 -15.79
C SER A 212 4.53 -14.92 -15.83
N LYS A 213 4.92 -15.68 -16.87
CA LYS A 213 6.31 -16.11 -17.09
C LYS A 213 7.24 -14.93 -17.40
N TYR A 214 6.76 -13.94 -18.15
CA TYR A 214 7.53 -12.72 -18.41
C TYR A 214 7.92 -11.98 -17.14
N ILE A 215 6.94 -11.71 -16.26
CA ILE A 215 7.18 -10.99 -15.00
C ILE A 215 8.08 -11.81 -14.06
N GLU A 216 7.86 -13.12 -13.95
CA GLU A 216 8.69 -14.01 -13.11
C GLU A 216 10.18 -13.91 -13.46
N TYR A 217 10.53 -13.97 -14.75
CA TYR A 217 11.92 -13.93 -15.17
C TYR A 217 12.50 -12.52 -15.27
N GLN A 218 11.67 -11.50 -15.48
CA GLN A 218 12.08 -10.09 -15.38
C GLN A 218 12.58 -9.77 -13.97
N MET A 219 11.85 -10.18 -12.92
CA MET A 219 12.27 -9.99 -11.53
C MET A 219 13.58 -10.71 -11.22
N LYS A 220 13.71 -11.98 -11.64
CA LYS A 220 14.96 -12.75 -11.44
C LYS A 220 16.16 -12.08 -12.10
N TYR A 221 15.95 -11.42 -13.24
CA TYR A 221 17.00 -10.64 -13.89
C TYR A 221 17.35 -9.38 -13.08
N TYR A 222 16.36 -8.59 -12.65
CA TYR A 222 16.60 -7.38 -11.89
C TYR A 222 17.20 -7.61 -10.50
N ASP A 223 16.78 -8.65 -9.77
CA ASP A 223 17.39 -9.00 -8.47
C ASP A 223 18.91 -9.24 -8.61
N ILE A 224 19.33 -9.91 -9.68
CA ILE A 224 20.74 -10.18 -9.97
C ILE A 224 21.48 -8.90 -10.36
N VAL A 225 20.85 -8.05 -11.18
CA VAL A 225 21.42 -6.76 -11.61
C VAL A 225 21.58 -5.82 -10.42
N ASP A 226 20.57 -5.69 -9.56
CA ASP A 226 20.57 -4.80 -8.40
C ASP A 226 21.60 -5.25 -7.36
N THR A 227 21.66 -6.55 -7.09
CA THR A 227 22.70 -7.13 -6.22
C THR A 227 24.10 -6.81 -6.75
N ASN A 228 24.32 -7.00 -8.06
CA ASN A 228 25.62 -6.71 -8.66
C ASN A 228 25.94 -5.21 -8.70
N ASN A 229 24.94 -4.36 -8.91
CA ASN A 229 25.11 -2.91 -8.95
C ASN A 229 25.39 -2.32 -7.58
N SER A 230 24.80 -2.86 -6.50
CA SER A 230 25.12 -2.43 -5.13
C SER A 230 26.63 -2.56 -4.84
N ILE A 231 27.21 -3.72 -5.18
CA ILE A 231 28.65 -3.98 -5.02
C ILE A 231 29.49 -3.05 -5.90
N ARG A 232 29.04 -2.74 -7.13
CA ARG A 232 29.73 -1.78 -8.01
C ARG A 232 29.72 -0.38 -7.44
N ILE A 233 28.58 0.06 -6.92
CA ILE A 233 28.40 1.39 -6.30
C ILE A 233 29.28 1.49 -5.05
N ASP A 234 29.29 0.48 -4.20
CA ASP A 234 30.13 0.45 -2.99
C ASP A 234 31.63 0.49 -3.36
N ALA A 235 32.03 -0.24 -4.40
CA ALA A 235 33.39 -0.20 -4.93
C ALA A 235 33.75 1.19 -5.50
N ASP A 236 32.85 1.82 -6.27
CA ASP A 236 33.06 3.18 -6.81
C ASP A 236 33.12 4.24 -5.70
N ASN A 237 32.43 4.01 -4.58
CA ASN A 237 32.45 4.85 -3.38
C ASN A 237 33.68 4.66 -2.49
N GLY A 238 34.60 3.76 -2.88
CA GLY A 238 35.87 3.58 -2.16
C GLY A 238 35.89 2.43 -1.16
N ASP A 239 34.86 1.56 -1.12
CA ASP A 239 34.84 0.41 -0.21
C ASP A 239 35.88 -0.65 -0.63
N PRO A 240 36.92 -0.92 0.19
CA PRO A 240 37.98 -1.87 -0.13
C PRO A 240 37.50 -3.32 -0.29
N ASP A 241 36.48 -3.73 0.47
CA ASP A 241 35.94 -5.10 0.44
C ASP A 241 35.06 -5.29 -0.80
N ALA A 242 34.31 -4.26 -1.21
CA ALA A 242 33.57 -4.26 -2.47
C ALA A 242 34.51 -4.25 -3.68
N MET A 243 35.61 -3.48 -3.64
CA MET A 243 36.65 -3.50 -4.68
C MET A 243 37.32 -4.88 -4.80
N ALA A 244 37.64 -5.53 -3.67
CA ALA A 244 38.18 -6.88 -3.66
C ALA A 244 37.19 -7.90 -4.23
N THR A 245 35.92 -7.78 -3.85
CA THR A 245 34.82 -8.62 -4.36
C THR A 245 34.65 -8.46 -5.87
N LEU A 246 34.71 -7.24 -6.39
CA LEU A 246 34.63 -6.95 -7.82
C LEU A 246 35.84 -7.49 -8.58
N SER A 247 37.05 -7.39 -7.99
CA SER A 247 38.28 -7.95 -8.57
C SER A 247 38.25 -9.48 -8.64
N ILE A 248 37.65 -10.15 -7.66
CA ILE A 248 37.62 -11.62 -7.57
C ILE A 248 36.42 -12.20 -8.35
N ASP A 249 35.23 -11.66 -8.17
CA ASP A 249 33.97 -12.24 -8.64
C ASP A 249 33.32 -11.48 -9.81
N GLY A 250 33.87 -10.34 -10.25
CA GLY A 250 33.29 -9.50 -11.30
C GLY A 250 32.98 -10.24 -12.61
N LYS A 251 33.81 -11.23 -12.99
CA LYS A 251 33.55 -12.09 -14.16
C LYS A 251 32.32 -12.99 -13.99
N ASN A 252 32.07 -13.49 -12.77
CA ASN A 252 30.91 -14.32 -12.50
C ASN A 252 29.65 -13.48 -12.32
N MET A 253 29.75 -12.26 -11.80
CA MET A 253 28.65 -11.28 -11.74
C MET A 253 28.03 -11.09 -13.13
N LYS A 254 28.87 -10.81 -14.14
CA LYS A 254 28.42 -10.65 -15.53
C LYS A 254 27.83 -11.95 -16.11
N LYS A 255 28.42 -13.11 -15.82
CA LYS A 255 27.85 -14.40 -16.24
C LYS A 255 26.46 -14.67 -15.64
N ARG A 256 26.22 -14.26 -14.39
CA ARG A 256 24.91 -14.40 -13.73
C ARG A 256 23.87 -13.47 -14.37
N GLU A 257 24.24 -12.23 -14.69
CA GLU A 257 23.39 -11.30 -15.46
C GLU A 257 23.04 -11.88 -16.84
N ASP A 258 24.03 -12.34 -17.60
CA ASP A 258 23.83 -12.93 -18.93
C ASP A 258 22.96 -14.20 -18.88
N ALA A 259 23.14 -15.04 -17.85
CA ALA A 259 22.34 -16.24 -17.66
C ALA A 259 20.88 -15.91 -17.31
N ALA A 260 20.66 -14.93 -16.43
CA ALA A 260 19.32 -14.48 -16.07
C ALA A 260 18.61 -13.81 -17.26
N LEU A 261 19.33 -13.02 -18.06
CA LEU A 261 18.80 -12.43 -19.28
C LEU A 261 18.40 -13.50 -20.30
N LYS A 262 19.28 -14.47 -20.58
CA LYS A 262 18.97 -15.59 -21.49
C LYS A 262 17.78 -16.41 -21.00
N ALA A 263 17.65 -16.61 -19.69
CA ALA A 263 16.51 -17.29 -19.10
C ALA A 263 15.22 -16.48 -19.30
N TRP A 264 15.26 -15.16 -19.19
CA TRP A 264 14.12 -14.29 -19.48
C TRP A 264 13.71 -14.32 -20.95
N GLN A 265 14.69 -14.31 -21.87
CA GLN A 265 14.44 -14.43 -23.30
C GLN A 265 13.77 -15.77 -23.65
N SER A 266 14.37 -16.87 -23.19
CA SER A 266 13.95 -18.22 -23.58
C SER A 266 12.72 -18.74 -22.82
N LEU A 267 12.66 -18.56 -21.49
CA LEU A 267 11.64 -19.14 -20.62
C LEU A 267 10.58 -18.11 -20.18
N GLY A 268 10.95 -16.82 -20.17
CA GLY A 268 10.05 -15.71 -19.84
C GLY A 268 9.38 -15.06 -21.06
N TYR A 269 9.60 -15.57 -22.28
CA TYR A 269 8.98 -15.03 -23.50
C TYR A 269 9.26 -13.53 -23.75
N LYS A 270 10.42 -13.01 -23.32
CA LYS A 270 10.76 -11.58 -23.35
C LYS A 270 10.40 -10.90 -24.68
N GLU A 271 10.94 -11.39 -25.79
CA GLU A 271 10.76 -10.75 -27.09
C GLU A 271 9.33 -10.83 -27.60
N ALA A 272 8.60 -11.88 -27.23
CA ALA A 272 7.23 -12.08 -27.69
C ALA A 272 6.24 -11.18 -26.92
N VAL A 273 6.43 -11.01 -25.60
CA VAL A 273 5.66 -10.06 -24.81
C VAL A 273 6.00 -8.63 -25.21
N GLU A 274 7.28 -8.29 -25.36
CA GLU A 274 7.70 -6.93 -25.75
C GLU A 274 7.21 -6.56 -27.15
N ARG A 275 7.16 -7.49 -28.12
CA ARG A 275 6.52 -7.22 -29.41
C ARG A 275 5.03 -6.95 -29.31
N ILE A 276 4.32 -7.67 -28.43
CA ILE A 276 2.89 -7.43 -28.18
C ILE A 276 2.72 -6.06 -27.54
N GLN A 277 3.49 -5.75 -26.50
CA GLN A 277 3.47 -4.46 -25.82
C GLN A 277 3.82 -3.33 -26.78
N ASN A 278 4.87 -3.46 -27.59
CA ASN A 278 5.27 -2.45 -28.58
C ASN A 278 4.19 -2.21 -29.64
N TYR A 279 3.51 -3.27 -30.12
CA TYR A 279 2.42 -3.11 -31.08
C TYR A 279 1.16 -2.52 -30.43
N LEU A 280 0.85 -2.91 -29.19
CA LEU A 280 -0.21 -2.28 -28.41
C LEU A 280 0.12 -0.80 -28.24
N SER A 281 1.32 -0.45 -27.78
CA SER A 281 1.80 0.93 -27.68
C SER A 281 1.68 1.65 -29.02
N GLU A 282 2.19 1.11 -30.14
CA GLU A 282 2.16 1.78 -31.45
C GLU A 282 0.73 2.12 -31.95
N ILE A 283 -0.25 1.27 -31.65
CA ILE A 283 -1.65 1.48 -32.06
C ILE A 283 -2.44 2.28 -31.02
N GLU A 284 -2.20 2.05 -29.73
CA GLU A 284 -2.78 2.80 -28.62
C GLU A 284 -2.30 4.26 -28.65
N GLU A 285 -1.03 4.50 -28.98
CA GLU A 285 -0.45 5.81 -29.27
C GLU A 285 -1.21 6.56 -30.37
N LYS A 286 -1.91 5.85 -31.28
CA LYS A 286 -2.66 6.45 -32.39
C LYS A 286 -4.12 6.74 -32.05
N HIS A 287 -4.77 6.05 -31.09
CA HIS A 287 -6.21 6.19 -30.82
C HIS A 287 -6.59 6.13 -29.34
N MET A 288 -6.82 7.30 -28.74
CA MET A 288 -7.11 7.44 -27.30
C MET A 288 -8.46 6.82 -26.87
N LEU A 289 -9.45 6.74 -27.77
CA LEU A 289 -10.73 6.08 -27.46
C LEU A 289 -10.58 4.59 -27.19
N VAL A 290 -9.66 3.93 -27.87
CA VAL A 290 -9.41 2.50 -27.68
C VAL A 290 -8.60 2.21 -26.42
N ILE A 291 -7.71 3.13 -26.03
CA ILE A 291 -7.09 3.11 -24.70
C ILE A 291 -8.16 3.24 -23.62
N LYS A 292 -9.02 4.26 -23.69
CA LYS A 292 -10.07 4.48 -22.69
C LYS A 292 -10.98 3.26 -22.55
N LYS A 293 -11.49 2.70 -23.66
CA LYS A 293 -12.35 1.50 -23.63
C LYS A 293 -11.64 0.30 -23.01
N ARG A 294 -10.34 0.11 -23.30
CA ARG A 294 -9.52 -0.93 -22.66
C ARG A 294 -9.47 -0.72 -21.16
N LEU A 295 -9.03 0.45 -20.71
CA LEU A 295 -8.86 0.76 -19.29
C LEU A 295 -10.18 0.66 -18.52
N GLN A 296 -11.29 1.12 -19.11
CA GLN A 296 -12.63 0.94 -18.55
C GLN A 296 -13.01 -0.55 -18.42
N SER A 297 -12.63 -1.39 -19.39
CA SER A 297 -12.87 -2.83 -19.33
C SER A 297 -11.99 -3.48 -18.26
N GLU A 298 -10.69 -3.20 -18.27
CA GLU A 298 -9.72 -3.71 -17.29
C GLU A 298 -10.11 -3.34 -15.86
N PHE A 299 -10.48 -2.08 -15.61
CA PHE A 299 -10.94 -1.61 -14.31
C PHE A 299 -12.24 -2.30 -13.85
N ARG A 300 -13.23 -2.45 -14.74
CA ARG A 300 -14.47 -3.16 -14.42
C ARG A 300 -14.23 -4.64 -14.12
N ASN A 301 -13.38 -5.29 -14.91
CA ASN A 301 -13.06 -6.71 -14.77
C ASN A 301 -12.09 -7.00 -13.60
N SER A 302 -11.38 -5.98 -13.11
CA SER A 302 -10.54 -6.11 -11.92
C SER A 302 -11.33 -6.02 -10.63
N GLN A 303 -12.51 -5.37 -10.63
CA GLN A 303 -13.32 -5.24 -9.43
C GLN A 303 -13.64 -6.61 -8.82
N ARG A 304 -13.65 -6.66 -7.50
CA ARG A 304 -14.06 -7.81 -6.70
C ARG A 304 -15.11 -7.38 -5.71
N THR A 305 -15.94 -8.32 -5.28
CA THR A 305 -16.89 -8.10 -4.19
C THR A 305 -16.19 -8.37 -2.86
N ARG A 306 -16.29 -7.44 -1.91
CA ARG A 306 -15.85 -7.60 -0.54
C ARG A 306 -16.66 -8.69 0.16
N VAL A 307 -16.03 -9.45 1.06
CA VAL A 307 -16.66 -10.62 1.67
C VAL A 307 -17.68 -10.25 2.75
N ILE A 308 -17.50 -9.09 3.39
CA ILE A 308 -18.25 -8.70 4.58
C ILE A 308 -19.49 -7.86 4.26
N ASP A 309 -19.32 -6.84 3.42
CA ASP A 309 -20.32 -5.81 3.13
C ASP A 309 -20.80 -5.83 1.67
N TYR A 310 -20.30 -6.78 0.88
CA TYR A 310 -20.73 -7.04 -0.51
C TYR A 310 -20.59 -5.84 -1.47
N ILE A 311 -19.77 -4.85 -1.13
CA ILE A 311 -19.46 -3.74 -2.03
C ILE A 311 -18.27 -4.11 -2.93
N ASN A 312 -18.17 -3.46 -4.08
CA ASN A 312 -17.03 -3.65 -4.97
C ASN A 312 -15.76 -2.98 -4.41
N TYR A 313 -14.61 -3.61 -4.61
CA TYR A 313 -13.29 -3.06 -4.34
C TYR A 313 -12.30 -3.42 -5.46
N SER A 314 -11.23 -2.63 -5.55
CA SER A 314 -10.18 -2.81 -6.56
C SER A 314 -8.94 -3.49 -5.94
N PRO A 315 -8.62 -4.74 -6.32
CA PRO A 315 -7.51 -5.48 -5.72
C PRO A 315 -6.15 -4.85 -5.99
N SER A 316 -5.34 -4.72 -4.94
CA SER A 316 -3.93 -4.31 -5.04
C SER A 316 -3.02 -5.46 -4.60
N ILE A 317 -1.80 -5.50 -5.12
CA ILE A 317 -0.81 -6.53 -4.76
C ILE A 317 0.51 -5.90 -4.29
N PRO A 318 1.20 -6.53 -3.32
CA PRO A 318 2.58 -6.18 -3.02
C PRO A 318 3.51 -6.67 -4.12
N ILE A 319 4.44 -5.82 -4.56
CA ILE A 319 5.56 -6.25 -5.40
C ILE A 319 6.56 -6.97 -4.49
N SER A 320 6.89 -8.21 -4.85
CA SER A 320 7.46 -9.23 -3.95
C SER A 320 6.48 -9.69 -2.87
N ALA A 321 5.58 -10.59 -3.24
CA ALA A 321 4.62 -11.17 -2.31
C ALA A 321 5.26 -12.03 -1.18
N ASN A 322 6.55 -12.41 -1.33
CA ASN A 322 7.34 -13.05 -0.28
C ASN A 322 7.99 -12.04 0.70
N ALA A 323 7.85 -10.73 0.50
CA ALA A 323 8.57 -9.72 1.26
C ALA A 323 8.44 -9.87 2.79
N LEU A 324 7.26 -10.24 3.30
CA LEU A 324 7.06 -10.45 4.74
C LEU A 324 7.69 -11.75 5.26
N LYS A 325 7.81 -12.79 4.43
CA LYS A 325 8.52 -14.03 4.80
C LYS A 325 10.03 -13.79 4.84
N GLU A 326 10.54 -13.08 3.85
CA GLU A 326 11.95 -12.71 3.71
C GLU A 326 12.37 -11.55 4.64
N SER A 327 11.41 -10.91 5.32
CA SER A 327 11.67 -9.79 6.24
C SER A 327 12.63 -10.13 7.40
N LYS A 328 12.83 -11.43 7.68
CA LYS A 328 13.85 -11.91 8.63
C LYS A 328 15.28 -11.52 8.21
N ASN A 329 15.50 -11.27 6.93
CA ASN A 329 16.80 -10.90 6.36
C ASN A 329 16.97 -9.39 6.16
N TRP A 330 15.95 -8.58 6.50
CA TRP A 330 16.03 -7.13 6.38
C TRP A 330 17.11 -6.52 7.30
N PRO A 331 17.71 -5.39 6.87
CA PRO A 331 18.73 -4.69 7.64
C PRO A 331 18.18 -4.26 9.00
N THR A 332 19.01 -4.44 10.03
CA THR A 332 18.65 -4.07 11.41
C THR A 332 19.11 -2.66 11.69
N ILE A 333 18.16 -1.82 12.07
CA ILE A 333 18.40 -0.48 12.60
C ILE A 333 18.48 -0.57 14.12
N SER A 334 19.45 0.12 14.71
CA SER A 334 19.60 0.23 16.16
C SER A 334 19.94 1.66 16.52
N MET A 335 19.26 2.20 17.53
CA MET A 335 19.46 3.56 18.00
C MET A 335 19.58 3.59 19.51
N TYR A 336 20.39 4.52 20.00
CA TYR A 336 20.63 4.76 21.41
C TYR A 336 20.56 6.25 21.69
N GLU A 337 19.81 6.63 22.73
CA GLU A 337 19.58 8.03 23.07
C GLU A 337 20.86 8.77 23.53
N GLY A 338 21.77 8.08 24.23
CA GLY A 338 22.95 8.71 24.84
C GLY A 338 24.01 9.23 23.86
N SER A 339 23.82 9.06 22.55
CA SER A 339 24.70 9.56 21.49
C SER A 339 24.14 10.80 20.73
N ALA A 340 23.04 11.39 21.21
CA ALA A 340 22.35 12.49 20.52
C ALA A 340 23.07 13.84 20.65
N HIS A 341 23.57 14.41 19.55
CA HIS A 341 24.01 15.82 19.47
C HIS A 341 22.81 16.77 19.27
N SER A 342 22.92 18.01 19.76
CA SER A 342 21.83 19.01 19.90
C SER A 342 21.13 19.49 18.61
N ASP A 343 21.59 19.10 17.42
CA ASP A 343 21.12 19.63 16.14
C ASP A 343 19.79 19.03 15.64
N TYR A 344 19.35 17.91 16.23
CA TYR A 344 18.11 17.22 15.84
C TYR A 344 16.82 17.96 16.24
N SER A 345 16.87 18.87 17.22
CA SER A 345 15.68 19.47 17.84
C SER A 345 14.97 20.56 17.00
N LYS A 346 15.70 21.25 16.11
CA LYS A 346 15.15 22.41 15.36
C LYS A 346 14.30 22.02 14.16
N SER A 347 14.68 20.99 13.40
CA SER A 347 13.94 20.57 12.20
C SER A 347 12.61 19.89 12.53
N ILE A 348 12.51 19.26 13.70
CA ILE A 348 11.39 18.39 14.10
C ILE A 348 10.31 19.16 14.87
N HIS A 349 10.68 20.30 15.45
CA HIS A 349 9.73 21.27 16.01
C HIS A 349 8.76 21.80 14.94
N ASN A 350 9.18 21.84 13.67
CA ASN A 350 8.30 22.17 12.54
C ASN A 350 7.49 20.95 12.05
N TRP A 351 7.97 19.72 12.27
CA TRP A 351 7.30 18.46 11.85
C TRP A 351 6.17 18.01 12.78
N SER A 352 6.20 18.42 14.06
CA SER A 352 5.27 17.97 15.11
C SER A 352 4.14 18.94 15.46
N ALA A 353 4.18 20.18 14.93
CA ALA A 353 3.22 21.24 15.29
C ALA A 353 1.83 21.09 14.63
N GLY A 354 1.64 20.18 13.67
CA GLY A 354 0.46 20.13 12.80
C GLY A 354 -0.63 19.10 13.10
N ALA A 355 -0.37 18.06 13.91
CA ALA A 355 -1.36 17.00 14.16
C ALA A 355 -1.04 16.29 15.48
N GLY A 356 -2.06 15.79 16.20
CA GLY A 356 -1.98 15.11 17.50
C GLY A 356 -1.23 13.77 17.50
N PHE A 357 -0.03 13.74 16.91
CA PHE A 357 0.94 12.66 16.90
C PHE A 357 1.60 12.58 18.28
N SER A 358 1.30 11.51 19.03
CA SER A 358 1.92 11.27 20.33
C SER A 358 3.29 10.65 20.14
N MET A 359 4.34 11.46 20.30
CA MET A 359 5.75 11.03 20.19
C MET A 359 6.28 10.31 21.45
N GLY A 360 5.53 10.35 22.56
CA GLY A 360 5.89 9.73 23.83
C GLY A 360 5.16 8.42 24.11
N LEU A 361 5.39 7.87 25.32
CA LEU A 361 4.70 6.67 25.81
C LEU A 361 3.20 6.99 25.90
N PHE A 362 2.36 6.21 25.24
CA PHE A 362 0.92 6.31 25.38
C PHE A 362 0.32 4.97 25.77
N SER A 363 -0.77 5.00 26.53
CA SER A 363 -1.58 3.80 26.77
C SER A 363 -2.87 3.88 26.00
N ILE A 364 -3.28 2.74 25.46
CA ILE A 364 -4.54 2.52 24.79
C ILE A 364 -5.44 1.73 25.76
N GLY A 365 -6.59 2.30 26.10
CA GLY A 365 -7.59 1.66 26.96
C GLY A 365 -8.94 1.50 26.24
N ALA A 366 -9.63 0.38 26.53
CA ALA A 366 -10.99 0.14 26.05
C ALA A 366 -12.01 0.94 26.88
N ARG A 367 -12.92 1.67 26.22
CA ARG A 367 -14.17 2.17 26.82
C ARG A 367 -15.35 1.41 26.22
N ASN A 368 -16.41 1.28 27.01
CA ASN A 368 -17.62 0.51 26.76
C ASN A 368 -18.53 1.07 25.62
N SER A 369 -17.95 1.70 24.58
CA SER A 369 -18.72 2.33 23.49
C SER A 369 -17.93 2.53 22.18
N GLY A 370 -16.92 1.71 21.88
CA GLY A 370 -16.26 1.71 20.57
C GLY A 370 -15.22 2.82 20.31
N ASN A 371 -14.98 3.73 21.26
CA ASN A 371 -13.94 4.77 21.12
C ASN A 371 -12.68 4.43 21.94
N THR A 372 -11.55 4.34 21.26
CA THR A 372 -10.22 4.15 21.85
C THR A 372 -9.71 5.46 22.46
N THR A 373 -9.56 5.51 23.79
CA THR A 373 -8.94 6.66 24.47
C THR A 373 -7.42 6.50 24.53
N ARG A 374 -6.69 7.47 23.97
CA ARG A 374 -5.24 7.60 24.11
C ARG A 374 -4.91 8.50 25.29
N THR A 375 -4.04 8.04 26.18
CA THR A 375 -3.51 8.85 27.28
C THR A 375 -1.99 8.91 27.15
N SER A 376 -1.44 10.10 26.93
CA SER A 376 0.00 10.32 26.94
C SER A 376 0.53 10.25 28.38
N MET A 377 1.72 9.66 28.53
CA MET A 377 2.42 9.55 29.81
C MET A 377 3.72 10.33 29.74
N ASN A 378 3.86 11.35 30.59
CA ASN A 378 5.12 12.06 30.73
C ASN A 378 6.14 11.15 31.41
N THR A 379 7.14 10.70 30.67
CA THR A 379 8.04 9.65 31.13
C THR A 379 9.46 9.86 30.65
N ASP A 380 10.43 9.52 31.50
CA ASP A 380 11.86 9.64 31.19
C ASP A 380 12.32 8.42 30.38
N PHE A 381 12.82 8.69 29.18
CA PHE A 381 13.33 7.69 28.24
C PHE A 381 14.85 7.49 28.32
N SER A 382 15.55 8.21 29.22
CA SER A 382 17.01 8.20 29.36
C SER A 382 17.64 6.80 29.20
N ASN A 383 18.50 6.68 28.18
CA ASN A 383 19.24 5.46 27.81
C ASN A 383 18.37 4.33 27.23
N LEU A 384 17.19 4.65 26.69
CA LEU A 384 16.41 3.70 25.89
C LEU A 384 17.15 3.38 24.59
N LYS A 385 17.27 2.10 24.29
CA LYS A 385 17.72 1.60 22.99
C LYS A 385 16.54 1.01 22.22
N ILE A 386 16.42 1.38 20.95
CA ILE A 386 15.39 0.87 20.03
C ILE A 386 16.11 0.10 18.92
N SER A 387 15.64 -1.11 18.59
CA SER A 387 16.10 -1.82 17.40
C SER A 387 14.98 -2.54 16.68
N PHE A 388 15.04 -2.58 15.35
CA PHE A 388 14.08 -3.28 14.50
C PHE A 388 14.71 -3.53 13.13
N LYS A 389 14.14 -4.47 12.38
CA LYS A 389 14.44 -4.69 10.97
C LYS A 389 13.58 -3.77 10.11
N LEU A 390 14.17 -3.13 9.10
CA LEU A 390 13.45 -2.20 8.21
C LEU A 390 13.42 -2.71 6.78
N GLY A 391 12.25 -2.69 6.16
CA GLY A 391 12.07 -2.98 4.74
C GLY A 391 11.05 -2.07 4.09
N LYS A 392 11.00 -2.13 2.75
CA LYS A 392 10.00 -1.46 1.93
C LYS A 392 9.28 -2.46 1.04
N VAL A 393 8.00 -2.22 0.81
CA VAL A 393 7.18 -3.06 -0.08
C VAL A 393 6.41 -2.15 -1.02
N ARG A 394 6.69 -2.26 -2.31
CA ARG A 394 5.99 -1.46 -3.33
C ARG A 394 4.58 -2.01 -3.56
N VAL A 395 3.65 -1.10 -3.84
CA VAL A 395 2.25 -1.40 -4.12
C VAL A 395 2.03 -1.36 -5.63
N GLU A 396 1.41 -2.40 -6.18
CA GLU A 396 0.98 -2.45 -7.58
C GLU A 396 -0.55 -2.44 -7.66
N ARG A 397 -1.07 -1.56 -8.53
CA ARG A 397 -2.49 -1.43 -8.85
C ARG A 397 -2.71 -1.74 -10.32
N GLY A 398 -2.87 -3.02 -10.67
CA GLY A 398 -3.07 -3.43 -12.07
C GLY A 398 -4.34 -2.89 -12.74
N TRP A 399 -5.22 -2.22 -11.99
CA TRP A 399 -6.45 -1.59 -12.44
C TRP A 399 -6.33 -0.08 -12.66
N PHE A 400 -5.23 0.54 -12.21
CA PHE A 400 -5.00 1.98 -12.25
C PHE A 400 -3.94 2.29 -13.31
N SER A 401 -4.26 3.16 -14.28
CA SER A 401 -3.26 3.70 -15.21
C SER A 401 -2.96 5.15 -14.85
N GLU A 402 -1.78 5.36 -14.29
CA GLU A 402 -1.26 6.68 -13.98
C GLU A 402 -1.05 7.48 -15.27
N GLU A 403 -0.56 6.84 -16.33
CA GLU A 403 -0.32 7.47 -17.63
C GLU A 403 -1.61 8.04 -18.22
N PHE A 404 -2.74 7.35 -18.04
CA PHE A 404 -4.03 7.88 -18.45
C PHE A 404 -4.41 9.09 -17.60
N VAL A 405 -4.29 9.01 -16.28
CA VAL A 405 -4.61 10.14 -15.37
C VAL A 405 -3.78 11.39 -15.69
N GLU A 406 -2.52 11.23 -16.08
CA GLU A 406 -1.60 12.32 -16.42
C GLU A 406 -1.71 12.81 -17.88
N SER A 407 -2.39 12.06 -18.74
CA SER A 407 -2.48 12.35 -20.17
C SER A 407 -3.19 13.68 -20.45
N LYS A 408 -2.67 14.40 -21.45
CA LYS A 408 -3.28 15.65 -21.97
C LYS A 408 -4.40 15.40 -22.99
N TYR A 409 -4.70 14.13 -23.28
CA TYR A 409 -5.62 13.71 -24.33
C TYR A 409 -6.98 13.26 -23.79
N TRP A 410 -7.28 13.60 -22.54
CA TRP A 410 -8.61 13.44 -21.96
C TRP A 410 -9.00 14.69 -21.14
N LYS A 411 -10.31 14.86 -20.93
CA LYS A 411 -10.88 15.81 -19.96
C LYS A 411 -12.13 15.20 -19.34
N LEU A 412 -12.62 15.78 -18.25
CA LEU A 412 -13.95 15.44 -17.74
C LEU A 412 -15.02 15.96 -18.70
N HIS A 413 -16.10 15.18 -18.87
CA HIS A 413 -17.28 15.62 -19.57
C HIS A 413 -17.92 16.80 -18.81
N GLU A 414 -18.45 17.78 -19.54
CA GLU A 414 -18.98 19.03 -18.96
C GLU A 414 -20.17 18.78 -18.03
N THR A 415 -20.92 17.70 -18.26
CA THR A 415 -22.05 17.29 -17.40
C THR A 415 -21.67 16.28 -16.32
N SER A 416 -20.37 15.98 -16.15
CA SER A 416 -19.93 15.11 -15.05
C SER A 416 -20.22 15.77 -13.70
N PRO A 417 -20.59 15.00 -12.66
CA PRO A 417 -20.79 15.54 -11.31
C PRO A 417 -19.60 16.37 -10.83
N GLN A 418 -18.38 15.94 -11.14
CA GLN A 418 -17.14 16.61 -10.78
C GLN A 418 -17.03 17.98 -11.47
N SER A 419 -17.33 18.06 -12.77
CA SER A 419 -17.33 19.35 -13.49
C SER A 419 -18.41 20.30 -12.98
N LEU A 420 -19.60 19.78 -12.67
CA LEU A 420 -20.71 20.56 -12.11
C LEU A 420 -20.41 21.10 -10.71
N ASN A 421 -19.68 20.35 -9.89
CA ASN A 421 -19.24 20.75 -8.56
C ASN A 421 -17.99 21.65 -8.58
N GLY A 422 -17.32 21.79 -9.72
CA GLY A 422 -16.02 22.46 -9.81
C GLY A 422 -14.87 21.66 -9.19
N ASP A 423 -15.05 20.35 -9.02
CA ASP A 423 -14.03 19.44 -8.54
C ASP A 423 -12.97 19.14 -9.61
N ILE A 424 -11.76 18.85 -9.16
CA ILE A 424 -10.63 18.40 -9.99
C ILE A 424 -10.06 17.11 -9.42
N ILE A 425 -9.41 16.30 -10.25
CA ILE A 425 -8.72 15.10 -9.76
C ILE A 425 -7.50 15.53 -8.93
N SER A 426 -6.66 16.40 -9.49
CA SER A 426 -5.53 17.00 -8.79
C SER A 426 -5.17 18.36 -9.39
N ASP A 427 -4.72 19.31 -8.57
CA ASP A 427 -4.06 20.55 -9.03
C ASP A 427 -2.53 20.44 -9.14
N GLY A 428 -1.95 19.28 -8.78
CA GLY A 428 -0.51 19.09 -8.65
C GLY A 428 0.11 19.81 -7.44
N LYS A 429 -0.71 20.41 -6.57
CA LYS A 429 -0.31 21.20 -5.40
C LYS A 429 -1.00 20.71 -4.12
N GLY A 430 -1.53 19.49 -4.13
CA GLY A 430 -2.09 18.82 -2.96
C GLY A 430 -3.59 19.00 -2.78
N LYS A 431 -4.32 19.56 -3.75
CA LYS A 431 -5.78 19.67 -3.73
C LYS A 431 -6.41 18.84 -4.84
N GLY A 432 -7.61 18.33 -4.56
CA GLY A 432 -8.41 17.58 -5.51
C GLY A 432 -9.10 16.37 -4.88
N LEU A 433 -9.67 15.53 -5.73
CA LEU A 433 -10.26 14.25 -5.33
C LEU A 433 -9.19 13.18 -5.06
N MET A 434 -8.10 13.20 -5.82
CA MET A 434 -6.96 12.29 -5.72
C MET A 434 -5.65 13.05 -5.98
N PRO A 435 -5.22 13.92 -5.05
CA PRO A 435 -3.98 14.70 -5.21
C PRO A 435 -2.71 13.88 -4.98
N MET A 436 -2.83 12.69 -4.39
CA MET A 436 -1.70 11.84 -4.04
C MET A 436 -2.13 10.39 -3.85
N ILE A 437 -1.20 9.46 -4.09
CA ILE A 437 -1.43 8.02 -3.97
C ILE A 437 -0.30 7.36 -3.18
N VAL A 438 -0.62 6.30 -2.43
CA VAL A 438 0.39 5.47 -1.76
C VAL A 438 1.11 4.60 -2.79
N THR A 439 2.43 4.62 -2.83
CA THR A 439 3.23 3.83 -3.80
C THR A 439 4.08 2.76 -3.12
N GLU A 440 4.51 2.98 -1.88
CA GLU A 440 5.29 1.98 -1.11
C GLU A 440 4.91 2.01 0.36
N LEU A 441 4.98 0.85 1.01
CA LEU A 441 4.86 0.66 2.46
C LEU A 441 6.26 0.66 3.08
N ILE A 442 6.41 1.33 4.22
CA ILE A 442 7.60 1.28 5.07
C ILE A 442 7.29 0.38 6.25
N ILE A 443 8.03 -0.72 6.38
CA ILE A 443 7.70 -1.80 7.31
C ILE A 443 8.83 -2.03 8.29
N ALA A 444 8.49 -2.06 9.58
CA ALA A 444 9.37 -2.49 10.66
C ALA A 444 9.00 -3.88 11.16
N ARG A 445 9.99 -4.66 11.55
CA ARG A 445 9.82 -6.00 12.10
C ARG A 445 10.75 -6.23 13.30
N ASP A 446 10.36 -7.13 14.20
CA ASP A 446 11.18 -7.58 15.33
C ASP A 446 11.60 -6.38 16.20
N VAL A 447 10.62 -5.58 16.62
CA VAL A 447 10.83 -4.35 17.38
C VAL A 447 11.22 -4.70 18.81
N MET A 448 12.36 -4.18 19.25
CA MET A 448 12.86 -4.29 20.60
C MET A 448 13.10 -2.92 21.20
N LEU A 449 12.61 -2.75 22.42
CA LEU A 449 12.87 -1.61 23.29
C LEU A 449 13.65 -2.11 24.50
N ASP A 450 14.86 -1.61 24.70
CA ASP A 450 15.72 -1.97 25.83
C ASP A 450 15.82 -0.77 26.77
N PHE A 451 15.03 -0.82 27.84
CA PHE A 451 14.90 0.27 28.79
C PHE A 451 16.04 0.26 29.83
N SER A 452 16.30 1.39 30.47
CA SER A 452 17.08 1.41 31.70
C SER A 452 16.26 0.83 32.87
N GLU A 453 16.87 0.01 33.72
CA GLU A 453 16.22 -0.74 34.82
C GLU A 453 15.48 0.16 35.82
N ASN A 454 15.92 1.41 35.95
CA ASN A 454 15.32 2.40 36.85
C ASN A 454 14.51 3.48 36.14
N SER A 455 14.34 3.40 34.82
CA SER A 455 13.57 4.39 34.07
C SER A 455 12.10 4.37 34.49
N THR A 456 11.49 5.55 34.54
CA THR A 456 10.04 5.66 34.73
C THR A 456 9.28 5.05 33.56
N ALA A 457 9.88 5.02 32.35
CA ALA A 457 9.32 4.45 31.13
C ALA A 457 9.15 2.94 31.24
N TYR A 458 10.18 2.25 31.74
CA TYR A 458 10.11 0.83 32.04
C TYR A 458 8.97 0.52 33.02
N LYS A 459 8.91 1.22 34.15
CA LYS A 459 7.90 0.98 35.20
C LYS A 459 6.48 1.22 34.70
N ALA A 460 6.28 2.31 33.95
CA ALA A 460 4.99 2.65 33.36
C ALA A 460 4.54 1.62 32.31
N ALA A 461 5.41 1.28 31.36
CA ALA A 461 5.11 0.29 30.32
C ALA A 461 4.84 -1.10 30.92
N SER A 462 5.69 -1.54 31.85
CA SER A 462 5.56 -2.84 32.53
C SER A 462 4.22 -2.92 33.28
N THR A 463 3.88 -1.90 34.07
CA THR A 463 2.64 -1.87 34.85
C THR A 463 1.40 -1.93 33.95
N LYS A 464 1.39 -1.18 32.84
CA LYS A 464 0.26 -1.14 31.91
C LYS A 464 0.09 -2.46 31.16
N ILE A 465 1.18 -3.04 30.64
CA ILE A 465 1.14 -4.33 29.95
C ILE A 465 0.70 -5.44 30.93
N SER A 466 1.22 -5.46 32.16
CA SER A 466 0.79 -6.41 33.20
C SER A 466 -0.69 -6.26 33.59
N SER A 467 -1.26 -5.06 33.45
CA SER A 467 -2.70 -4.82 33.65
C SER A 467 -3.58 -5.20 32.44
N GLY A 468 -2.99 -5.73 31.37
CA GLY A 468 -3.68 -6.09 30.13
C GLY A 468 -3.95 -4.92 29.18
N ALA A 469 -3.40 -3.73 29.45
CA ALA A 469 -3.50 -2.57 28.57
C ALA A 469 -2.42 -2.58 27.48
N ALA A 470 -2.74 -2.00 26.32
CA ALA A 470 -1.78 -1.75 25.27
C ALA A 470 -0.97 -0.48 25.55
N VAL A 471 0.32 -0.51 25.20
CA VAL A 471 1.25 0.60 25.35
C VAL A 471 1.91 0.86 24.01
N GLY A 472 1.96 2.12 23.58
CA GLY A 472 2.65 2.51 22.35
C GLY A 472 3.78 3.51 22.59
N ILE A 473 4.80 3.43 21.74
CA ILE A 473 5.93 4.35 21.64
C ILE A 473 6.16 4.65 20.15
N GLY A 474 5.82 5.85 19.70
CA GLY A 474 5.82 6.20 18.28
C GLY A 474 4.86 5.30 17.48
N PRO A 475 5.27 4.79 16.30
CA PRO A 475 4.42 3.91 15.49
C PRO A 475 4.32 2.49 16.08
N PHE A 476 5.07 2.15 17.14
CA PHE A 476 5.09 0.80 17.68
C PHE A 476 4.11 0.66 18.84
N VAL A 477 3.22 -0.34 18.76
CA VAL A 477 2.28 -0.68 19.82
C VAL A 477 2.62 -2.06 20.37
N PHE A 478 2.58 -2.21 21.69
CA PHE A 478 2.92 -3.42 22.43
C PHE A 478 1.77 -3.80 23.37
N GLY A 479 1.34 -5.06 23.29
CA GLY A 479 0.25 -5.59 24.11
C GLY A 479 -1.14 -5.15 23.63
N GLY A 480 -2.17 -5.72 24.28
CA GLY A 480 -3.58 -5.55 23.94
C GLY A 480 -4.04 -6.35 22.71
N SER A 481 -5.35 -6.53 22.59
CA SER A 481 -6.01 -7.01 21.37
C SER A 481 -6.54 -5.81 20.61
N HIS A 482 -6.06 -5.60 19.38
CA HIS A 482 -6.62 -4.59 18.50
C HIS A 482 -7.54 -5.25 17.47
N ASN A 483 -8.82 -4.87 17.51
CA ASN A 483 -9.81 -5.20 16.49
C ASN A 483 -9.82 -4.05 15.46
N TYR A 484 -9.18 -4.24 14.32
CA TYR A 484 -9.36 -3.36 13.15
C TYR A 484 -10.17 -4.13 12.12
N GLU A 485 -11.39 -3.67 11.82
CA GLU A 485 -12.31 -4.16 10.77
C GLU A 485 -12.07 -5.62 10.33
N ASN A 486 -12.17 -6.55 11.29
CA ASN A 486 -12.07 -8.01 11.14
C ASN A 486 -10.68 -8.68 11.25
N GLN A 487 -9.63 -7.99 11.72
CA GLN A 487 -8.45 -8.63 12.30
C GLN A 487 -8.53 -8.67 13.82
N ASN A 488 -8.41 -9.87 14.39
CA ASN A 488 -8.03 -10.06 15.78
C ASN A 488 -6.51 -10.22 15.80
N SER A 489 -5.77 -9.11 15.75
CA SER A 489 -4.32 -9.12 15.85
C SER A 489 -3.94 -8.91 17.31
N GLN A 490 -3.49 -9.97 17.96
CA GLN A 490 -2.93 -9.90 19.30
C GLN A 490 -1.47 -9.47 19.15
N THR A 491 -1.13 -8.27 19.61
CA THR A 491 0.23 -7.77 19.50
C THR A 491 1.06 -8.45 20.58
N ASP A 492 1.80 -9.50 20.19
CA ASP A 492 2.69 -10.21 21.11
C ASP A 492 3.74 -9.25 21.66
N ALA A 493 3.68 -9.05 22.97
CA ALA A 493 4.62 -8.26 23.75
C ALA A 493 5.23 -9.14 24.83
N LYS A 494 6.54 -9.35 24.75
CA LYS A 494 7.28 -10.17 25.72
C LYS A 494 8.33 -9.33 26.43
N TRP A 495 8.33 -9.41 27.75
CA TRP A 495 9.42 -8.90 28.57
C TRP A 495 10.52 -9.95 28.70
N SER A 496 11.76 -9.55 28.47
CA SER A 496 12.99 -10.29 28.79
C SER A 496 13.88 -9.40 29.63
N GLY A 497 13.70 -9.46 30.95
CA GLY A 497 14.24 -8.45 31.87
C GLY A 497 13.69 -7.07 31.52
N LYS A 498 14.58 -6.12 31.29
CA LYS A 498 14.26 -4.73 30.90
C LYS A 498 13.97 -4.53 29.40
N LYS A 499 13.99 -5.61 28.61
CA LYS A 499 13.73 -5.57 27.17
C LYS A 499 12.28 -5.92 26.88
N LEU A 500 11.57 -5.02 26.22
CA LEU A 500 10.26 -5.28 25.65
C LEU A 500 10.43 -5.63 24.17
N GLN A 501 9.98 -6.82 23.78
CA GLN A 501 10.12 -7.33 22.43
C GLN A 501 8.76 -7.62 21.82
N SER A 502 8.62 -7.30 20.53
CA SER A 502 7.54 -7.76 19.69
C SER A 502 8.08 -8.35 18.40
N ASN A 503 7.64 -9.56 18.07
CA ASN A 503 7.92 -10.21 16.78
C ASN A 503 6.91 -9.77 15.70
N GLY A 504 6.10 -8.75 15.99
CA GLY A 504 5.13 -8.21 15.04
C GLY A 504 5.80 -7.55 13.83
N ILE A 505 5.03 -7.46 12.76
CA ILE A 505 5.37 -6.70 11.54
C ILE A 505 4.47 -5.46 11.57
N TYR A 506 5.05 -4.28 11.40
CA TYR A 506 4.35 -3.00 11.53
C TYR A 506 4.56 -2.17 10.27
N ILE A 507 3.48 -1.66 9.68
CA ILE A 507 3.59 -0.56 8.73
C ILE A 507 3.81 0.70 9.55
N ILE A 508 4.99 1.31 9.42
CA ILE A 508 5.35 2.51 10.17
C ILE A 508 5.24 3.78 9.33
N GLY A 509 4.95 3.66 8.04
CA GLY A 509 4.73 4.77 7.14
C GLY A 509 4.57 4.34 5.70
N TYR A 510 4.45 5.34 4.83
CA TYR A 510 4.17 5.19 3.41
C TYR A 510 5.06 6.12 2.61
N LYS A 511 5.53 5.66 1.44
CA LYS A 511 5.94 6.57 0.36
C LYS A 511 4.70 6.93 -0.44
N CYS A 512 4.50 8.22 -0.67
CA CYS A 512 3.38 8.74 -1.43
C CYS A 512 3.88 9.52 -2.64
N HIS A 513 3.15 9.39 -3.75
CA HIS A 513 3.38 10.14 -4.98
C HIS A 513 2.32 11.23 -5.15
N VAL A 514 2.73 12.41 -5.57
CA VAL A 514 1.85 13.54 -5.89
C VAL A 514 1.35 13.37 -7.31
N VAL A 515 0.02 13.24 -7.45
CA VAL A 515 -0.60 13.22 -8.78
C VAL A 515 -0.46 14.62 -9.38
N PRO A 516 0.11 14.79 -10.58
CA PRO A 516 0.24 16.10 -11.21
C PRO A 516 -1.14 16.67 -11.54
N LYS A 517 -1.17 17.90 -12.08
CA LYS A 517 -2.44 18.52 -12.49
C LYS A 517 -3.23 17.58 -13.40
N SER A 518 -4.45 17.25 -13.01
CA SER A 518 -5.32 16.30 -13.68
C SER A 518 -6.81 16.66 -13.46
N PRO A 519 -7.62 16.78 -14.53
CA PRO A 519 -7.24 16.71 -15.93
C PRO A 519 -6.35 17.90 -16.35
N ASN A 520 -5.50 17.70 -17.36
CA ASN A 520 -4.65 18.75 -17.94
C ASN A 520 -4.70 18.71 -19.48
N PRO A 521 -5.90 18.91 -20.07
CA PRO A 521 -6.09 18.73 -21.51
C PRO A 521 -5.22 19.69 -22.31
N ASN A 522 -4.70 19.23 -23.45
CA ASN A 522 -4.01 20.10 -24.37
C ASN A 522 -5.00 21.14 -24.94
N PRO A 523 -4.77 22.45 -24.76
CA PRO A 523 -5.67 23.50 -25.24
C PRO A 523 -5.88 23.49 -26.77
N ASP A 524 -4.99 22.86 -27.53
CA ASP A 524 -5.09 22.75 -28.99
C ASP A 524 -6.12 21.72 -29.46
N ILE A 525 -6.52 20.77 -28.60
CA ILE A 525 -7.51 19.74 -28.93
C ILE A 525 -8.92 20.34 -28.87
N LYS A 526 -9.62 20.37 -30.00
CA LYS A 526 -10.97 20.93 -30.13
C LYS A 526 -12.08 19.90 -30.16
N VAL A 527 -11.78 18.68 -30.63
CA VAL A 527 -12.77 17.62 -30.80
C VAL A 527 -12.52 16.53 -29.75
N TRP A 528 -13.57 16.23 -29.00
CA TRP A 528 -13.57 15.27 -27.91
C TRP A 528 -14.72 14.29 -28.11
N THR A 529 -14.49 13.01 -27.83
CA THR A 529 -15.47 11.95 -27.95
C THR A 529 -15.50 11.10 -26.68
N ASP A 530 -16.69 10.61 -26.32
CA ASP A 530 -16.86 9.60 -25.28
C ASP A 530 -17.01 8.18 -25.84
N GLY A 531 -17.06 8.05 -27.18
CA GLY A 531 -17.29 6.81 -27.90
C GLY A 531 -18.73 6.31 -27.90
N LYS A 532 -19.70 7.14 -27.47
CA LYS A 532 -21.13 6.89 -27.57
C LYS A 532 -21.68 7.64 -28.78
N SER A 533 -21.37 7.15 -29.97
CA SER A 533 -21.96 7.60 -31.24
C SER A 533 -22.38 6.41 -32.06
#